data_AF-H2J5U0-F1
#
_entry.id   AF-H2J5U0-F1
#
_cell.length_a   1.000
_cell.length_b   1.000
_cell.length_c   1.000
_cell.angle_alpha   90.00
_cell.angle_beta   90.00
_cell.angle_gamma   90.00
#
_symmetry.space_group_name_H-M   'P 1'
#
loop_
_entity.id
_entity.type
_entity.pdbx_description
1 polymer ?
#
loop_
_entity_poly.entity_id
_entity_poly.type
_entity_poly.pdbx_seq_one_letter_code
_entity_poly.pdbx_strand_id
1 'polypeptide(L)'
;MKCQLCKTNEAEIVQKFDYDGIMTEIGYCQKCMKEIMKFHLSPVNETTIKFFTTKLFFKNHSKFMESSVEISGVKTWVLSEGPIHSKRLIFKEDENSKIRDTQTVIERTLYYLSKEYEAARKNNDIDKMEAIEKIIKKLKRMLK
;
A
#
# COMPACT_ATOMS: atom_id res chain seq x y z
N MET A 1 -6.12 -25.21 -7.00
CA MET A 1 -5.48 -24.33 -6.00
C MET A 1 -6.53 -23.86 -5.00
N LYS A 2 -6.17 -23.43 -3.79
CA LYS A 2 -7.15 -22.86 -2.85
C LYS A 2 -7.52 -21.43 -3.24
N CYS A 3 -8.73 -21.00 -2.92
CA CYS A 3 -9.16 -19.62 -3.09
C CYS A 3 -8.23 -18.68 -2.30
N GLN A 4 -7.66 -17.68 -2.97
CA GLN A 4 -6.72 -16.74 -2.37
C GLN A 4 -7.37 -15.89 -1.27
N LEU A 5 -8.68 -15.66 -1.37
CA LEU A 5 -9.43 -14.80 -0.46
C LEU A 5 -9.85 -15.53 0.82
N CYS A 6 -10.61 -16.62 0.70
CA CYS A 6 -11.13 -17.33 1.86
C CYS A 6 -10.23 -18.45 2.38
N LYS A 7 -9.27 -18.94 1.58
CA LYS A 7 -8.34 -20.03 1.89
C LYS A 7 -8.98 -21.38 2.29
N THR A 8 -10.31 -21.46 2.30
CA THR A 8 -11.08 -22.64 2.70
C THR A 8 -11.58 -23.41 1.49
N ASN A 9 -12.21 -22.72 0.54
CA ASN A 9 -12.77 -23.33 -0.67
C ASN A 9 -11.71 -23.48 -1.76
N GLU A 10 -11.92 -24.45 -2.66
CA GLU A 10 -11.12 -24.54 -3.89
C GLU A 10 -11.41 -23.36 -4.82
N ALA A 11 -10.39 -22.94 -5.56
CA ALA A 11 -10.54 -21.91 -6.58
C ALA A 11 -11.19 -22.52 -7.83
N GLU A 12 -12.30 -21.94 -8.25
CA GLU A 12 -13.02 -22.32 -9.47
C GLU A 12 -12.58 -21.44 -10.65
N ILE A 13 -12.17 -20.20 -10.37
CA ILE A 13 -11.76 -19.22 -11.36
C ILE A 13 -10.28 -18.92 -11.12
N VAL A 14 -9.43 -19.24 -12.10
CA VAL A 14 -7.99 -18.98 -12.04
C VAL A 14 -7.62 -17.98 -13.12
N GLN A 15 -7.11 -16.82 -12.70
CA GLN A 15 -6.61 -15.78 -13.58
C GLN A 15 -5.09 -15.82 -13.60
N LYS A 16 -4.52 -15.78 -14.81
CA LYS A 16 -3.08 -15.69 -15.02
C LYS A 16 -2.77 -14.36 -15.69
N PHE A 17 -1.81 -13.62 -15.16
CA PHE A 17 -1.39 -12.36 -15.74
C PHE A 17 0.10 -12.13 -15.52
N ASP A 18 0.69 -11.34 -16.39
CA ASP A 18 2.07 -10.89 -16.26
C ASP A 18 2.10 -9.64 -15.37
N TYR A 19 2.87 -9.69 -14.29
CA TYR A 19 3.11 -8.57 -13.40
C TYR A 19 4.61 -8.39 -13.21
N ASP A 20 5.15 -7.31 -13.77
CA ASP A 20 6.59 -7.00 -13.79
C ASP A 20 7.47 -8.14 -14.35
N GLY A 21 7.01 -8.83 -15.40
CA GLY A 21 7.74 -9.92 -16.06
C GLY A 21 7.63 -11.26 -15.32
N ILE A 22 6.81 -11.32 -14.26
CA ILE A 22 6.53 -12.53 -13.51
C ILE A 22 5.10 -12.98 -13.81
N MET A 23 4.97 -14.19 -14.36
CA MET A 23 3.68 -14.86 -14.52
C MET A 23 3.09 -15.16 -13.14
N THR A 24 2.04 -14.41 -12.80
CA THR A 24 1.34 -14.50 -11.53
C THR A 24 -0.01 -15.17 -11.74
N GLU A 25 -0.33 -16.14 -10.89
CA GLU A 25 -1.61 -16.85 -10.92
C GLU A 25 -2.41 -16.55 -9.65
N ILE A 26 -3.66 -16.13 -9.80
CA ILE A 26 -4.57 -15.87 -8.69
C ILE A 26 -5.87 -16.67 -8.90
N GLY A 27 -6.25 -17.43 -7.87
CA GLY A 27 -7.46 -18.25 -7.88
C GLY A 27 -8.52 -17.78 -6.89
N TYR A 28 -9.79 -17.76 -7.31
CA TYR A 28 -10.95 -17.41 -6.48
C TYR A 28 -12.05 -18.47 -6.58
N CYS A 29 -12.79 -18.69 -5.48
CA CYS A 29 -14.06 -19.42 -5.51
C CYS A 29 -15.20 -18.51 -5.98
N GLN A 30 -16.31 -19.07 -6.45
CA GLN A 30 -17.43 -18.27 -6.99
C GLN A 30 -17.97 -17.22 -6.01
N LYS A 31 -18.07 -17.56 -4.72
CA LYS A 31 -18.59 -16.65 -3.69
C LYS A 31 -17.69 -15.42 -3.54
N CYS A 32 -16.39 -15.65 -3.38
CA CYS A 32 -15.40 -14.58 -3.24
C CYS A 32 -15.28 -13.74 -4.52
N MET A 33 -15.40 -14.37 -5.70
CA MET A 33 -15.40 -13.62 -6.96
C MET A 33 -16.59 -12.67 -7.06
N LYS A 34 -17.80 -13.11 -6.68
CA LYS A 34 -18.99 -12.24 -6.65
C LYS A 34 -18.83 -11.06 -5.69
N GLU A 35 -18.19 -11.27 -4.55
CA GLU A 35 -17.86 -10.18 -3.62
C GLU A 35 -16.87 -9.20 -4.23
N ILE A 36 -15.77 -9.71 -4.80
CA ILE A 36 -14.76 -8.90 -5.50
C ILE A 36 -15.40 -8.06 -6.62
N MET A 37 -16.25 -8.67 -7.44
CA MET A 37 -16.96 -7.97 -8.51
C MET A 37 -17.84 -6.83 -7.98
N LYS A 38 -18.49 -6.97 -6.83
CA LYS A 38 -19.24 -5.86 -6.21
C LYS A 38 -18.36 -4.65 -5.89
N PHE A 39 -17.09 -4.88 -5.55
CA PHE A 39 -16.14 -3.80 -5.27
C PHE A 39 -15.57 -3.19 -6.56
N HIS A 40 -15.19 -4.00 -7.56
CA HIS A 40 -14.68 -3.47 -8.83
C HIS A 40 -15.76 -2.78 -9.67
N LEU A 41 -17.03 -3.18 -9.51
CA LEU A 41 -18.18 -2.54 -10.14
C LEU A 41 -18.81 -1.47 -9.24
N SER A 42 -18.25 -1.22 -8.05
CA SER A 42 -18.77 -0.14 -7.20
C SER A 42 -18.51 1.20 -7.88
N PRO A 43 -19.52 2.10 -7.91
CA PRO A 43 -19.39 3.37 -8.59
C PRO A 43 -18.28 4.19 -7.92
N VAL A 44 -17.30 4.58 -8.73
CA VAL A 44 -16.20 5.45 -8.30
C VAL A 44 -16.77 6.83 -7.96
N ASN A 45 -16.21 7.50 -6.96
CA ASN A 45 -16.66 8.86 -6.61
C ASN A 45 -16.17 9.86 -7.66
N GLU A 46 -16.98 10.10 -8.70
CA GLU A 46 -16.65 10.98 -9.83
C GLU A 46 -16.23 12.39 -9.39
N THR A 47 -16.84 12.93 -8.34
CA THR A 47 -16.51 14.25 -7.79
C THR A 47 -15.08 14.30 -7.26
N THR A 48 -14.64 13.23 -6.59
CA THR A 48 -13.28 13.14 -6.07
C THR A 48 -12.24 12.90 -7.17
N ILE A 49 -12.59 12.13 -8.22
CA ILE A 49 -11.72 11.96 -9.40
C ILE A 49 -11.50 13.30 -10.10
N LYS A 50 -12.57 14.09 -10.31
CA LYS A 50 -12.48 15.43 -10.92
C LYS A 50 -11.59 16.38 -10.10
N PHE A 51 -11.66 16.30 -8.77
CA PHE A 51 -10.81 17.09 -7.88
C PHE A 51 -9.33 16.65 -7.89
N PHE A 52 -9.06 15.34 -7.98
CA PHE A 52 -7.69 14.82 -8.06
C PHE A 52 -7.02 15.12 -9.40
N THR A 53 -7.74 14.97 -10.51
CA THR A 53 -7.24 15.31 -11.85
C THR A 53 -6.87 16.78 -11.95
N THR A 54 -7.67 17.68 -11.38
CA THR A 54 -7.33 19.11 -11.28
C THR A 54 -6.10 19.34 -10.39
N LYS A 55 -6.01 18.74 -9.19
CA LYS A 55 -4.83 18.90 -8.31
C LYS A 55 -3.53 18.30 -8.87
N LEU A 56 -3.58 17.15 -9.55
CA LEU A 56 -2.41 16.54 -10.22
C LEU A 56 -1.94 17.40 -11.41
N PHE A 57 -2.88 18.01 -12.14
CA PHE A 57 -2.56 18.98 -13.19
C PHE A 57 -1.78 20.18 -12.61
N PHE A 58 -2.20 20.72 -11.47
CA PHE A 58 -1.46 21.81 -10.81
C PHE A 58 -0.12 21.38 -10.21
N LYS A 59 -0.01 20.16 -9.66
CA LYS A 59 1.22 19.64 -9.07
C LYS A 59 2.29 19.26 -10.12
N ASN A 60 1.88 18.92 -11.34
CA ASN A 60 2.79 18.67 -12.45
C ASN A 60 3.26 19.95 -13.15
N HIS A 61 2.58 21.09 -12.93
CA HIS A 61 3.00 22.41 -13.43
C HIS A 61 3.81 23.23 -12.42
N SER A 62 3.71 22.95 -11.12
CA SER A 62 4.61 23.51 -10.13
C SER A 62 5.86 22.63 -9.99
N LYS A 63 7.00 23.12 -10.49
CA LYS A 63 8.32 22.60 -10.10
C LYS A 63 8.42 22.71 -8.58
N PHE A 64 8.18 21.61 -7.87
CA PHE A 64 8.50 21.51 -6.45
C PHE A 64 10.01 21.76 -6.35
N MET A 65 10.37 22.96 -5.88
CA MET A 65 11.75 23.39 -5.80
C MET A 65 12.51 22.44 -4.89
N GLU A 66 13.57 21.86 -5.46
CA GLU A 66 14.65 21.20 -4.76
C GLU A 66 15.39 22.23 -3.92
N SER A 67 14.93 22.48 -2.70
CA SER A 67 15.82 23.00 -1.65
C SER A 67 15.25 22.74 -0.27
N SER A 68 16.01 21.93 0.49
CA SER A 68 16.13 21.98 1.95
C SER A 68 14.90 21.65 2.81
N VAL A 69 14.26 20.51 2.59
CA VAL A 69 13.61 19.83 3.71
C VAL A 69 14.36 18.51 3.93
N GLU A 70 14.99 18.35 5.08
CA GLU A 70 15.49 17.05 5.54
C GLU A 70 14.28 16.14 5.85
N ILE A 71 13.73 15.54 4.80
CA ILE A 71 12.59 14.62 4.82
C ILE A 71 13.11 13.20 5.12
N SER A 72 13.95 13.02 6.15
CA SER A 72 14.47 11.68 6.46
C SER A 72 13.42 10.80 7.18
N GLY A 73 12.57 11.38 8.04
CA GLY A 73 11.46 10.67 8.69
C GLY A 73 10.11 10.78 7.98
N VAL A 74 9.88 11.88 7.25
CA VAL A 74 8.59 12.15 6.56
C VAL A 74 8.45 11.29 5.29
N LYS A 75 9.56 10.86 4.68
CA LYS A 75 9.55 10.13 3.40
C LYS A 75 8.93 8.76 3.56
N THR A 76 9.31 8.02 4.59
CA THR A 76 8.75 6.69 4.87
C THR A 76 7.25 6.76 5.14
N TRP A 77 6.80 7.72 5.95
CA TRP A 77 5.38 7.88 6.28
C TRP A 77 4.53 8.28 5.06
N VAL A 78 5.01 9.25 4.27
CA VAL A 78 4.33 9.67 3.04
C VAL A 78 4.26 8.53 2.02
N LEU A 79 5.31 7.72 1.90
CA LEU A 79 5.36 6.60 0.96
C LEU A 79 4.50 5.40 1.41
N SER A 80 4.32 5.20 2.73
CA SER A 80 3.49 4.11 3.25
C SER A 80 2.00 4.47 3.27
N GLU A 81 1.64 5.65 3.78
CA GLU A 81 0.25 6.06 4.00
C GLU A 81 -0.36 6.83 2.82
N GLY A 82 0.43 7.60 2.08
CA GLY A 82 -0.04 8.45 0.99
C GLY A 82 -0.88 7.72 -0.08
N PRO A 83 -0.46 6.54 -0.56
CA PRO A 83 -1.27 5.79 -1.52
C PRO A 83 -2.58 5.26 -0.92
N ILE A 84 -2.60 4.93 0.37
CA ILE A 84 -3.82 4.48 1.07
C ILE A 84 -4.79 5.64 1.24
N HIS A 85 -4.32 6.82 1.64
CA HIS A 85 -5.14 8.02 1.67
C HIS A 85 -5.74 8.36 0.30
N SER A 86 -4.96 8.26 -0.76
CA SER A 86 -5.44 8.48 -2.13
C SER A 86 -6.50 7.46 -2.53
N LYS A 87 -6.29 6.18 -2.20
CA LYS A 87 -7.28 5.11 -2.42
C LYS A 87 -8.61 5.41 -1.71
N ARG A 88 -8.58 5.79 -0.42
CA ARG A 88 -9.79 6.08 0.38
C ARG A 88 -10.61 7.25 -0.14
N LEU A 89 -9.96 8.19 -0.82
CA LEU A 89 -10.63 9.32 -1.46
C LEU A 89 -11.38 8.90 -2.74
N ILE A 90 -10.85 7.89 -3.45
CA ILE A 90 -11.38 7.45 -4.75
C ILE A 90 -12.45 6.36 -4.58
N PHE A 91 -12.25 5.44 -3.62
CA PHE A 91 -13.06 4.24 -3.44
C PHE A 91 -13.82 4.25 -2.10
N LYS A 92 -15.04 3.71 -2.09
CA LYS A 92 -15.80 3.53 -0.85
C LYS A 92 -15.15 2.47 0.03
N GLU A 93 -15.05 2.75 1.34
CA GLU A 93 -14.51 1.81 2.32
C GLU A 93 -15.58 0.84 2.83
N ASP A 94 -15.18 -0.41 3.05
CA ASP A 94 -15.90 -1.42 3.82
C ASP A 94 -15.07 -1.86 5.04
N GLU A 95 -15.64 -2.64 5.95
CA GLU A 95 -14.92 -3.10 7.16
C GLU A 95 -13.64 -3.90 6.85
N ASN A 96 -13.66 -4.74 5.81
CA ASN A 96 -12.46 -5.48 5.37
C ASN A 96 -11.44 -4.55 4.68
N SER A 97 -11.89 -3.45 4.06
CA SER A 97 -10.98 -2.45 3.52
C SER A 97 -10.13 -1.79 4.60
N LYS A 98 -10.66 -1.55 5.80
CA LYS A 98 -9.89 -0.99 6.93
C LYS A 98 -8.77 -1.92 7.40
N ILE A 99 -9.06 -3.23 7.45
CA ILE A 99 -8.08 -4.25 7.85
C ILE A 99 -6.98 -4.35 6.79
N ARG A 100 -7.35 -4.46 5.51
CA ARG A 100 -6.39 -4.52 4.39
C ARG A 100 -5.51 -3.28 4.31
N ASP A 101 -6.10 -2.10 4.50
CA ASP A 101 -5.36 -0.85 4.48
C ASP A 101 -4.35 -0.79 5.62
N THR A 102 -4.75 -1.16 6.83
CA THR A 102 -3.85 -1.21 7.98
C THR A 102 -2.69 -2.18 7.75
N GLN A 103 -2.98 -3.39 7.25
CA GLN A 103 -1.93 -4.36 6.90
C GLN A 103 -0.97 -3.81 5.83
N THR A 104 -1.52 -3.19 4.78
CA THR A 104 -0.73 -2.61 3.68
C THR A 104 0.16 -1.46 4.17
N VAL A 105 -0.34 -0.60 5.06
CA VAL A 105 0.47 0.48 5.67
C VAL A 105 1.61 -0.12 6.48
N ILE A 106 1.35 -1.14 7.31
CA ILE A 106 2.38 -1.76 8.13
C ILE A 106 3.45 -2.42 7.24
N GLU A 107 3.05 -3.20 6.24
CA GLU A 107 3.97 -3.88 5.32
C GLU A 107 4.86 -2.89 4.57
N ARG A 108 4.27 -1.81 4.02
CA ARG A 108 5.04 -0.76 3.34
C ARG A 108 5.98 -0.03 4.28
N THR A 109 5.52 0.30 5.49
CA THR A 109 6.35 0.97 6.49
C THR A 109 7.54 0.10 6.87
N LEU A 110 7.34 -1.21 7.06
CA LEU A 110 8.42 -2.15 7.32
C LEU A 110 9.42 -2.24 6.15
N TYR A 111 8.93 -2.23 4.91
CA TYR A 111 9.77 -2.23 3.72
C TYR A 111 10.65 -0.98 3.63
N TYR A 112 10.09 0.21 3.82
CA TYR A 112 10.88 1.44 3.73
C TYR A 112 11.84 1.61 4.92
N LEU A 113 11.41 1.26 6.13
CA LEU A 113 12.29 1.27 7.30
C LEU A 113 13.45 0.28 7.15
N SER A 114 13.26 -0.89 6.54
CA SER A 114 14.36 -1.82 6.31
C SER A 114 15.39 -1.26 5.32
N LYS A 115 14.94 -0.53 4.29
CA LYS A 115 15.84 0.20 3.37
C LYS A 115 16.57 1.35 4.04
N GLU A 116 15.92 2.10 4.91
CA GLU A 116 16.58 3.14 5.70
C GLU A 116 17.59 2.56 6.69
N TYR A 117 17.29 1.40 7.27
CA TYR A 117 18.22 0.67 8.13
C TYR A 117 19.45 0.19 7.36
N GLU A 118 19.26 -0.39 6.16
CA GLU A 118 20.36 -0.79 5.27
C GLU A 118 21.25 0.41 4.90
N ALA A 119 20.65 1.58 4.65
CA ALA A 119 21.39 2.80 4.38
C ALA A 119 22.14 3.32 5.61
N ALA A 120 21.50 3.33 6.79
CA ALA A 120 22.14 3.71 8.05
C ALA A 120 23.33 2.80 8.38
N ARG A 121 23.18 1.48 8.15
CA ARG A 121 24.25 0.49 8.31
C ARG A 121 25.43 0.75 7.38
N LYS A 122 25.19 1.13 6.12
CA LYS A 122 26.26 1.49 5.17
C LYS A 122 27.01 2.75 5.62
N ASN A 123 26.32 3.66 6.28
CA ASN A 123 26.88 4.93 6.78
C ASN A 123 27.41 4.84 8.22
N ASN A 124 27.37 3.66 8.86
CA ASN A 124 27.70 3.45 10.28
C ASN A 124 26.94 4.39 11.25
N ASP A 125 25.70 4.74 10.92
CA ASP A 125 24.85 5.58 11.75
C ASP A 125 24.09 4.72 12.79
N ILE A 126 24.75 4.48 13.92
CA ILE A 126 24.30 3.56 14.98
C ILE A 126 23.00 4.07 15.63
N ASP A 127 22.93 5.36 15.94
CA ASP A 127 21.76 5.97 16.60
C ASP A 127 20.49 5.80 15.74
N LYS A 128 20.62 5.99 14.43
CA LYS A 128 19.52 5.80 13.49
C LYS A 128 19.11 4.33 13.34
N MET A 129 20.06 3.41 13.36
CA MET A 129 19.78 1.97 13.34
C MET A 129 18.96 1.53 14.55
N GLU A 130 19.34 1.94 15.76
CA GLU A 130 18.61 1.61 16.99
C GLU A 130 17.20 2.20 17.00
N ALA A 131 17.05 3.45 16.54
CA ALA A 131 15.75 4.11 16.41
C ALA A 131 14.82 3.34 15.47
N ILE A 132 15.32 2.91 14.31
CA ILE A 132 14.56 2.15 13.32
C ILE A 132 14.16 0.76 13.87
N GLU A 133 15.07 0.05 14.54
CA GLU A 133 14.77 -1.26 15.13
C GLU A 133 13.65 -1.20 16.16
N LYS A 134 13.64 -0.16 17.00
CA LYS A 134 12.58 0.06 17.99
C LYS A 134 11.21 0.23 17.33
N ILE A 135 11.15 0.92 16.19
CA ILE A 135 9.92 1.12 15.41
C ILE A 135 9.49 -0.19 14.75
N ILE A 136 10.41 -0.90 14.08
CA ILE A 136 10.13 -2.20 13.45
C ILE A 136 9.58 -3.21 14.46
N LYS A 137 10.16 -3.25 15.68
CA LYS A 137 9.72 -4.16 16.75
C LYS A 137 8.29 -3.86 17.22
N LYS A 138 7.89 -2.57 17.27
CA LYS A 138 6.51 -2.18 17.58
C LYS A 138 5.55 -2.60 16.46
N LEU A 139 5.89 -2.31 15.21
CA LEU A 139 5.05 -2.65 14.05
C LEU A 139 4.83 -4.15 13.89
N LYS A 140 5.87 -4.98 14.10
CA LYS A 140 5.75 -6.46 14.06
C LYS A 140 4.83 -7.01 15.15
N ARG A 141 4.67 -6.33 16.29
CA ARG A 141 3.71 -6.75 17.33
C ARG A 141 2.26 -6.46 16.96
N MET A 142 2.00 -5.48 16.09
CA MET A 142 0.66 -5.13 15.62
C MET A 142 0.15 -6.06 14.50
N LEU A 143 1.03 -6.87 13.90
CA LEU A 143 0.69 -7.89 12.91
C LEU A 143 0.41 -9.27 13.52
N LYS A 144 0.67 -9.46 14.81
CA LYS A 144 0.33 -10.68 15.56
C LYS A 144 -1.05 -10.57 16.16
#